data_AF-A0A7V9TKW2-F1
#
_entry.id   AF-A0A7V9TKW2-F1
#
_cell.length_a   1.000
_cell.length_b   1.000
_cell.length_c   1.000
_cell.angle_alpha   90.00
_cell.angle_beta   90.00
_cell.angle_gamma   90.00
#
_symmetry.space_group_name_H-M   'P 1'
#
loop_
_entity.id
_entity.type
_entity.pdbx_description
1 polymer ?
#
loop_
_entity_poly.entity_id
_entity_poly.type
_entity_poly.pdbx_seq_one_letter_code
_entity_poly.pdbx_strand_id
1 'polypeptide(L)'
;MLNDQSSRARARLMREALVDAKVGLSQSRAARDGAGAQLERERSELATVRRRGQLAAGINDAETVKLATEYERKHSERIAVLERKHAALEQEVALAERETAEMTAQLKQLTAGVDASAPAVSDLEDPLESESASAFELDALRRTADRSARDADAEARLADLKRRMGK
;
A
#
# COMPACT_ATOMS: atom_id res chain seq x y z
N MET A 1 24.84 31.45 -16.29
CA MET A 1 25.25 30.02 -16.28
C MET A 1 25.17 29.36 -14.89
N LEU A 2 25.45 30.04 -13.77
CA LEU A 2 25.33 29.45 -12.42
C LEU A 2 23.90 29.07 -11.98
N ASN A 3 22.87 29.85 -12.37
CA ASN A 3 21.48 29.57 -11.99
C ASN A 3 20.92 28.26 -12.61
N ASP A 4 21.37 27.92 -13.82
CA ASP A 4 20.85 26.79 -14.59
C ASP A 4 21.35 25.44 -14.05
N GLN A 5 22.61 25.37 -13.61
CA GLN A 5 23.14 24.17 -12.93
C GLN A 5 22.46 23.93 -11.57
N SER A 6 22.12 24.99 -10.84
CA SER A 6 21.39 24.89 -9.56
C SER A 6 19.94 24.40 -9.78
N SER A 7 19.25 24.91 -10.80
CA SER A 7 17.90 24.46 -11.17
C SER A 7 17.86 23.00 -11.60
N ARG A 8 18.84 22.53 -12.40
CA ARG A 8 18.95 21.12 -12.77
C ARG A 8 19.21 20.21 -11.57
N ALA A 9 20.09 20.61 -10.66
CA ALA A 9 20.35 19.86 -9.43
C ALA A 9 19.10 19.76 -8.55
N ARG A 10 18.34 20.86 -8.41
CA ARG A 10 17.07 20.90 -7.67
C ARG A 10 16.01 20.01 -8.31
N ALA A 11 15.87 20.04 -9.63
CA ALA A 11 14.94 19.18 -10.36
C ALA A 11 15.30 17.69 -10.25
N ARG A 12 16.58 17.34 -10.11
CA ARG A 12 17.02 15.95 -9.87
C ARG A 12 16.62 15.47 -8.47
N LEU A 13 16.95 16.24 -7.42
CA LEU A 13 16.57 15.90 -6.04
C LEU A 13 15.06 15.74 -5.88
N MET A 14 14.31 16.61 -6.56
CA MET A 14 12.86 16.57 -6.51
C MET A 14 12.25 15.40 -7.28
N ARG A 15 12.89 14.95 -8.37
CA ARG A 15 12.53 13.67 -9.02
C ARG A 15 12.73 12.49 -8.09
N GLU A 16 13.87 12.43 -7.40
CA GLU A 16 14.17 11.37 -6.44
C GLU A 16 13.13 11.32 -5.32
N ALA A 17 12.85 12.47 -4.69
CA ALA A 17 11.80 12.57 -3.67
C ALA A 17 10.40 12.19 -4.19
N LEU A 18 10.08 12.52 -5.45
CA LEU A 18 8.80 12.14 -6.06
C LEU A 18 8.71 10.63 -6.31
N VAL A 19 9.81 9.98 -6.68
CA VAL A 19 9.85 8.51 -6.82
C VAL A 19 9.59 7.86 -5.47
N ASP A 20 10.27 8.30 -4.41
CA ASP A 20 10.07 7.79 -3.05
C ASP A 20 8.62 7.98 -2.59
N ALA A 21 8.05 9.17 -2.83
CA ALA A 21 6.66 9.46 -2.48
C ALA A 21 5.66 8.58 -3.24
N LYS A 22 5.90 8.29 -4.53
CA LYS A 22 5.08 7.38 -5.33
C LYS A 22 5.18 5.94 -4.84
N VAL A 23 6.37 5.49 -4.42
CA VAL A 23 6.56 4.18 -3.79
C VAL A 23 5.77 4.11 -2.49
N GLY A 24 5.88 5.12 -1.61
CA GLY A 24 5.09 5.22 -0.38
C GLY A 24 3.59 5.20 -0.63
N LEU A 25 3.10 5.98 -1.61
CA LEU A 25 1.69 5.99 -2.01
C LEU A 25 1.21 4.60 -2.48
N SER A 26 2.03 3.88 -3.24
CA SER A 26 1.70 2.52 -3.69
C SER A 26 1.56 1.54 -2.51
N GLN A 27 2.42 1.67 -1.50
CA GLN A 27 2.38 0.87 -0.28
C GLN A 27 1.15 1.21 0.58
N SER A 28 0.82 2.49 0.74
CA SER A 28 -0.38 2.91 1.48
C SER A 28 -1.66 2.43 0.81
N ARG A 29 -1.74 2.48 -0.53
CA ARG A 29 -2.87 1.91 -1.29
C ARG A 29 -2.98 0.40 -1.08
N ALA A 30 -1.88 -0.34 -1.17
CA ALA A 30 -1.88 -1.77 -0.90
C ALA A 30 -2.31 -2.11 0.54
N ALA A 31 -1.87 -1.31 1.52
CA ALA A 31 -2.26 -1.47 2.92
C ALA A 31 -3.76 -1.21 3.13
N ARG A 32 -4.32 -0.16 2.50
CA ARG A 32 -5.76 0.13 2.50
C ARG A 32 -6.55 -1.04 1.92
N ASP A 33 -6.18 -1.50 0.73
CA ASP A 33 -6.88 -2.58 0.03
C ASP A 33 -6.80 -3.90 0.82
N GLY A 34 -5.64 -4.19 1.43
CA GLY A 34 -5.46 -5.33 2.32
C GLY A 34 -6.33 -5.25 3.58
N ALA A 35 -6.46 -4.07 4.19
CA ALA A 35 -7.35 -3.83 5.32
C ALA A 35 -8.82 -3.98 4.92
N GLY A 36 -9.21 -3.49 3.75
CA GLY A 36 -10.56 -3.64 3.21
C GLY A 36 -10.92 -5.10 2.96
N ALA A 37 -10.01 -5.86 2.34
CA ALA A 37 -10.20 -7.30 2.14
C ALA A 37 -10.29 -8.06 3.47
N GLN A 38 -9.53 -7.65 4.50
CA GLN A 38 -9.62 -8.24 5.83
C GLN A 38 -10.96 -7.93 6.51
N LEU A 39 -11.45 -6.70 6.37
CA LEU A 39 -12.75 -6.27 6.89
C LEU A 39 -13.89 -7.10 6.27
N GLU A 40 -13.89 -7.28 4.96
CA GLU A 40 -14.92 -8.09 4.27
C GLU A 40 -14.89 -9.57 4.65
N ARG A 41 -13.69 -10.14 4.85
CA ARG A 41 -13.57 -11.50 5.39
C ARG A 41 -14.19 -11.60 6.79
N GLU A 42 -13.88 -10.66 7.68
CA GLU A 42 -14.40 -10.67 9.04
C GLU A 42 -15.93 -10.49 9.08
N ARG A 43 -16.50 -9.63 8.21
CA ARG A 43 -17.95 -9.48 8.02
C ARG A 43 -18.61 -10.79 7.56
N SER A 44 -17.95 -11.51 6.66
CA SER A 44 -18.42 -12.80 6.15
C SER A 44 -18.41 -13.90 7.23
N GLU A 45 -17.37 -13.92 8.08
CA GLU A 45 -17.28 -14.82 9.23
C GLU A 45 -18.40 -14.51 10.25
N LEU A 46 -18.60 -13.24 10.60
CA LEU A 46 -19.69 -12.82 11.48
C LEU A 46 -21.06 -13.28 10.96
N ALA A 47 -21.32 -13.10 9.65
CA ALA A 47 -22.56 -13.55 9.04
C ALA A 47 -22.72 -15.08 9.13
N THR A 48 -21.63 -15.84 8.99
CA THR A 48 -21.64 -17.30 9.14
C THR A 48 -21.92 -17.73 10.56
N VAL A 49 -21.28 -17.11 11.55
CA VAL A 49 -21.51 -17.37 12.98
C VAL A 49 -22.95 -17.08 13.35
N ARG A 50 -23.51 -15.94 12.91
CA ARG A 50 -24.93 -15.58 13.14
C ARG A 50 -25.89 -16.62 12.57
N ARG A 51 -25.68 -17.03 11.31
CA ARG A 51 -26.52 -18.07 10.68
C ARG A 51 -26.45 -19.39 11.43
N ARG A 52 -25.25 -19.83 11.84
CA ARG A 52 -25.07 -21.08 12.60
C ARG A 52 -25.71 -21.00 13.98
N GLY A 53 -25.59 -19.86 14.67
CA GLY A 53 -26.26 -19.63 15.95
C GLY A 53 -27.79 -19.69 15.84
N GLN A 54 -28.36 -19.11 14.77
CA GLN A 54 -29.80 -19.17 14.51
C GLN A 54 -30.28 -20.61 14.23
N LEU A 55 -29.52 -21.38 13.43
CA LEU A 55 -29.84 -22.79 13.17
C LEU A 55 -29.78 -23.63 14.45
N ALA A 56 -28.75 -23.42 15.29
CA ALA A 56 -28.61 -24.09 16.57
C ALA A 56 -29.77 -23.78 17.53
N ALA A 57 -30.21 -22.51 17.57
CA ALA A 57 -31.39 -22.13 18.34
C ALA A 57 -32.65 -22.87 17.86
N GLY A 58 -32.82 -23.05 16.54
CA GLY A 58 -33.94 -23.78 15.96
C GLY A 58 -34.01 -25.26 16.34
N ILE A 59 -32.88 -25.87 16.73
CA ILE A 59 -32.81 -27.28 17.19
C ILE A 59 -32.59 -27.40 18.70
N ASN A 60 -32.68 -26.30 19.45
CA ASN A 60 -32.43 -26.24 20.89
C ASN A 60 -31.02 -26.67 21.33
N ASP A 61 -30.01 -26.48 20.48
CA ASP A 61 -28.60 -26.67 20.85
C ASP A 61 -28.09 -25.42 21.57
N ALA A 62 -28.24 -25.43 22.91
CA ALA A 62 -27.86 -24.32 23.76
C ALA A 62 -26.35 -24.06 23.82
N GLU A 63 -25.52 -25.08 23.60
CA GLU A 63 -24.05 -24.91 23.63
C GLU A 63 -23.57 -24.16 22.40
N THR A 64 -24.04 -24.56 21.22
CA THR A 64 -23.69 -23.86 19.98
C THR A 64 -24.24 -22.43 19.96
N VAL A 65 -25.42 -22.17 20.52
CA VAL A 65 -25.96 -20.81 20.65
C VAL A 65 -25.07 -19.92 21.54
N LYS A 66 -24.63 -20.44 22.69
CA LYS A 66 -23.71 -19.72 23.58
C LYS A 66 -22.40 -19.40 22.86
N LEU A 67 -21.82 -20.39 22.19
CA LEU A 67 -20.57 -20.21 21.45
C LEU A 67 -20.73 -19.19 20.32
N ALA A 68 -21.81 -19.26 19.54
CA ALA A 68 -22.09 -18.31 18.47
C ALA A 68 -22.18 -16.87 19.00
N THR A 69 -22.81 -16.68 20.16
CA THR A 69 -22.92 -15.36 20.81
C THR A 69 -21.54 -14.78 21.18
N GLU A 70 -20.66 -15.62 21.74
CA GLU A 70 -19.30 -15.19 22.08
C GLU A 70 -18.48 -14.81 20.85
N TYR A 71 -18.56 -15.61 19.78
CA TYR A 71 -17.86 -15.33 18.52
C TYR A 71 -18.44 -14.11 17.82
N GLU A 72 -19.76 -13.91 17.84
CA GLU A 72 -20.40 -12.71 17.31
C GLU A 72 -19.85 -11.43 17.99
N ARG A 73 -19.69 -11.44 19.31
CA ARG A 73 -19.07 -10.32 20.03
C ARG A 73 -17.62 -10.10 19.57
N LYS A 74 -16.81 -11.15 19.48
CA LYS A 74 -15.40 -11.05 19.04
C LYS A 74 -15.28 -10.50 17.62
N HIS A 75 -16.08 -11.02 16.68
CA HIS A 75 -16.05 -10.59 15.29
C HIS A 75 -16.55 -9.14 15.15
N SER A 76 -17.59 -8.74 15.86
CA SER A 76 -18.08 -7.34 15.84
C SER A 76 -17.06 -6.35 16.40
N GLU A 77 -16.38 -6.68 17.50
CA GLU A 77 -15.27 -5.87 18.02
C GLU A 77 -14.14 -5.73 17.00
N ARG A 78 -13.76 -6.84 16.34
CA ARG A 78 -12.71 -6.83 15.33
C ARG A 78 -13.09 -6.04 14.08
N ILE A 79 -14.34 -6.13 13.63
CA ILE A 79 -14.91 -5.32 12.54
C ILE A 79 -14.78 -3.83 12.88
N ALA A 80 -15.20 -3.41 14.08
CA ALA A 80 -15.12 -2.01 14.48
C ALA A 80 -13.68 -1.45 14.54
N VAL A 81 -12.70 -2.30 14.85
CA VAL A 81 -11.28 -1.92 14.76
C VAL A 81 -10.82 -1.82 13.30
N LEU A 82 -11.19 -2.79 12.46
CA LEU A 82 -10.81 -2.83 11.05
C LEU A 82 -11.45 -1.69 10.25
N GLU A 83 -12.68 -1.31 10.56
CA GLU A 83 -13.36 -0.15 9.94
C GLU A 83 -12.61 1.15 10.23
N ARG A 84 -12.25 1.39 11.50
CA ARG A 84 -11.45 2.56 11.88
C ARG A 84 -10.08 2.57 11.19
N LYS A 85 -9.43 1.40 11.11
CA LYS A 85 -8.15 1.25 10.39
C LYS A 85 -8.31 1.56 8.90
N HIS A 86 -9.34 1.02 8.26
CA HIS A 86 -9.59 1.25 6.83
C HIS A 86 -9.86 2.72 6.54
N ALA A 87 -10.71 3.37 7.34
CA ALA A 87 -11.01 4.79 7.20
C ALA A 87 -9.76 5.68 7.38
N ALA A 88 -8.89 5.35 8.33
CA ALA A 88 -7.61 6.06 8.50
C ALA A 88 -6.70 5.89 7.26
N LEU A 89 -6.56 4.67 6.75
CA LEU A 89 -5.76 4.40 5.55
C LEU A 89 -6.32 5.08 4.30
N GLU A 90 -7.65 5.19 4.17
CA GLU A 90 -8.29 5.97 3.10
C GLU A 90 -7.91 7.45 3.15
N GLN A 91 -7.91 8.04 4.36
CA GLN A 91 -7.51 9.44 4.56
C GLN A 91 -6.02 9.65 4.26
N GLU A 92 -5.16 8.72 4.69
CA GLU A 92 -3.72 8.76 4.41
C GLU A 92 -3.43 8.68 2.91
N VAL A 93 -4.11 7.77 2.19
CA VAL A 93 -3.99 7.67 0.73
C VAL A 93 -4.42 8.98 0.05
N ALA A 94 -5.56 9.55 0.46
CA ALA A 94 -6.04 10.82 -0.10
C ALA A 94 -5.10 12.01 0.17
N LEU A 95 -4.38 11.99 1.31
CA LEU A 95 -3.36 12.99 1.60
C LEU A 95 -2.12 12.79 0.69
N ALA A 96 -1.59 11.57 0.64
CA ALA A 96 -0.42 11.23 -0.17
C ALA A 96 -0.66 11.47 -1.67
N GLU A 97 -1.87 11.20 -2.17
CA GLU A 97 -2.25 11.50 -3.56
C GLU A 97 -2.17 13.00 -3.88
N ARG A 98 -2.63 13.85 -2.96
CA ARG A 98 -2.53 15.32 -3.12
C ARG A 98 -1.08 15.78 -3.09
N GLU A 99 -0.30 15.30 -2.13
CA GLU A 99 1.13 15.66 -2.00
C GLU A 99 1.94 15.24 -3.24
N THR A 100 1.72 14.03 -3.75
CA THR A 100 2.39 13.56 -4.97
C THR A 100 1.98 14.33 -6.22
N ALA A 101 0.71 14.74 -6.32
CA ALA A 101 0.24 15.60 -7.41
C ALA A 101 0.89 16.99 -7.36
N GLU A 102 0.98 17.60 -6.18
CA GLU A 102 1.64 18.88 -5.96
C GLU A 102 3.12 18.84 -6.31
N MET A 103 3.85 17.82 -5.82
CA MET A 103 5.27 17.61 -6.17
C MET A 103 5.46 17.42 -7.68
N THR A 104 4.55 16.69 -8.34
CA THR A 104 4.57 16.51 -9.80
C THR A 104 4.38 17.85 -10.53
N ALA A 105 3.43 18.68 -10.08
CA ALA A 105 3.17 19.98 -10.69
C ALA A 105 4.37 20.94 -10.53
N GLN A 106 4.95 21.00 -9.32
CA GLN A 106 6.13 21.82 -9.06
C GLN A 106 7.34 21.33 -9.90
N LEU A 107 7.51 20.02 -10.09
CA LEU A 107 8.60 19.48 -10.90
C LEU A 107 8.46 19.92 -12.36
N LYS A 108 7.25 19.85 -12.92
CA LYS A 108 6.94 20.33 -14.27
C LYS A 108 7.27 21.81 -14.45
N GLN A 109 6.99 22.64 -13.44
CA GLN A 109 7.33 24.06 -13.47
C GLN A 109 8.86 24.29 -13.47
N LEU A 110 9.59 23.53 -12.64
CA LEU A 110 11.05 23.61 -12.58
C LEU A 110 11.72 23.16 -13.88
N THR A 111 11.20 22.14 -14.56
CA THR A 111 11.74 21.68 -15.84
C THR A 111 11.39 22.63 -16.97
N ALA A 112 10.14 23.13 -17.05
CA ALA A 112 9.75 24.10 -18.07
C ALA A 112 10.53 25.42 -18.00
N GLY A 113 10.98 25.84 -16.80
CA GLY A 113 11.84 27.01 -16.63
C GLY A 113 13.31 26.82 -17.07
N VAL A 114 13.75 25.57 -17.30
CA VAL A 114 15.12 25.22 -17.71
C VAL A 114 15.26 25.14 -19.24
N ASP A 115 14.17 24.85 -19.97
CA ASP A 115 14.20 24.60 -21.42
C ASP A 115 14.14 25.87 -22.30
N ALA A 116 13.99 27.07 -21.73
CA ALA A 116 13.87 28.33 -22.48
C ALA A 116 15.18 28.87 -23.09
N SER A 117 16.32 28.15 -23.01
CA SER A 117 17.64 28.66 -23.44
C SER A 117 18.50 27.67 -24.27
N ALA A 118 17.90 26.67 -24.92
CA ALA A 118 18.64 25.77 -25.83
C ALA A 118 18.07 25.83 -27.26
N PRO A 119 18.91 25.83 -28.32
CA PRO A 119 18.42 25.62 -29.68
C PRO A 119 17.86 24.21 -29.78
N ALA A 120 16.72 24.08 -30.48
CA ALA A 120 15.97 22.86 -30.65
C ALA A 120 16.86 21.67 -31.08
N VAL A 121 17.19 20.80 -30.12
CA VAL A 121 17.42 19.39 -30.40
C VAL A 121 16.07 18.72 -30.40
N SER A 122 15.45 18.72 -31.58
CA SER A 122 14.41 17.76 -31.95
C SER A 122 15.02 16.37 -31.81
N ASP A 123 14.84 15.72 -30.66
CA ASP A 123 14.87 14.26 -30.40
C ASP A 123 15.03 14.00 -28.88
N LEU A 124 14.13 14.56 -28.08
CA LEU A 124 13.90 14.08 -26.73
C LEU A 124 12.45 13.58 -26.68
N GLU A 125 12.30 12.31 -27.05
CA GLU A 125 11.20 11.49 -26.55
C GLU A 125 11.01 11.80 -25.07
N ASP A 126 9.77 12.11 -24.69
CA ASP A 126 9.37 12.38 -23.33
C ASP A 126 9.88 11.22 -22.43
N PRO A 127 10.78 11.48 -21.45
CA PRO A 127 11.18 10.45 -20.49
C PRO A 127 9.99 9.96 -19.64
N LEU A 128 8.83 10.62 -19.75
CA LEU A 128 7.55 10.23 -19.16
C LEU A 128 6.64 9.45 -20.12
N GLU A 129 6.89 9.41 -21.44
CA GLU A 129 6.21 8.49 -22.37
C GLU A 129 6.87 7.10 -22.42
N SER A 130 8.07 6.97 -21.87
CA SER A 130 8.59 5.68 -21.44
C SER A 130 7.93 5.20 -20.13
N GLU A 131 6.61 5.38 -20.01
CA GLU A 131 5.80 4.72 -18.98
C GLU A 131 6.06 3.20 -18.99
N SER A 132 6.38 2.63 -20.16
CA SER A 132 6.77 1.22 -20.26
C SER A 132 8.08 0.93 -19.53
N ALA A 133 9.19 1.64 -19.79
CA ALA A 133 10.47 1.35 -19.15
C ALA A 133 10.46 1.68 -17.64
N SER A 134 9.82 2.78 -17.26
CA SER A 134 9.66 3.15 -15.85
C SER A 134 8.67 2.24 -15.11
N ALA A 135 7.60 1.76 -15.75
CA ALA A 135 6.75 0.69 -15.19
C ALA A 135 7.49 -0.65 -15.11
N PHE A 136 8.35 -0.99 -16.07
CA PHE A 136 9.19 -2.20 -16.01
C PHE A 136 10.21 -2.10 -14.86
N GLU A 137 10.77 -0.93 -14.61
CA GLU A 137 11.72 -0.69 -13.52
C GLU A 137 11.02 -0.70 -12.14
N LEU A 138 9.84 -0.08 -12.04
CA LEU A 138 8.95 -0.17 -10.86
C LEU A 138 8.49 -1.60 -10.59
N ASP A 139 8.13 -2.36 -11.62
CA ASP A 139 7.73 -3.76 -11.49
C ASP A 139 8.92 -4.65 -11.12
N ALA A 140 10.11 -4.39 -11.65
CA ALA A 140 11.34 -5.08 -11.25
C ALA A 140 11.71 -4.79 -9.78
N LEU A 141 11.54 -3.55 -9.31
CA LEU A 141 11.70 -3.20 -7.90
C LEU A 141 10.67 -3.92 -7.03
N ARG A 142 9.40 -3.94 -7.44
CA ARG A 142 8.31 -4.62 -6.72
C ARG A 142 8.56 -6.13 -6.58
N ARG A 143 8.97 -6.81 -7.65
CA ARG A 143 9.36 -8.24 -7.60
C ARG A 143 10.56 -8.50 -6.70
N THR A 144 11.45 -7.53 -6.56
CA THR A 144 12.63 -7.65 -5.68
C THR A 144 12.23 -7.47 -4.21
N ALA A 145 11.36 -6.50 -3.91
CA ALA A 145 10.78 -6.32 -2.59
C ALA A 145 9.93 -7.53 -2.15
N ASP A 146 9.14 -8.09 -3.06
CA ASP A 146 8.34 -9.29 -2.79
C ASP A 146 9.21 -10.52 -2.50
N ARG A 147 10.36 -10.65 -3.17
CA ARG A 147 11.35 -11.70 -2.86
C ARG A 147 11.97 -11.50 -1.49
N SER A 148 12.45 -10.29 -1.17
CA SER A 148 13.04 -10.02 0.15
C SER A 148 12.05 -10.23 1.30
N ALA A 149 10.76 -9.91 1.09
CA ALA A 149 9.73 -10.14 2.10
C ALA A 149 9.49 -11.65 2.34
N ARG A 150 9.51 -12.47 1.29
CA ARG A 150 9.39 -13.94 1.41
C ARG A 150 10.62 -14.56 2.06
N ASP A 151 11.81 -14.06 1.74
CA ASP A 151 13.06 -14.54 2.32
C ASP A 151 13.12 -14.21 3.82
N ALA A 152 12.72 -13.00 4.22
CA ALA A 152 12.62 -12.62 5.63
C ALA A 152 11.60 -13.46 6.42
N ASP A 153 10.44 -13.76 5.82
CA ASP A 153 9.43 -14.63 6.43
C ASP A 153 9.91 -16.09 6.53
N ALA A 154 10.67 -16.57 5.54
CA ALA A 154 11.30 -17.88 5.59
C ALA A 154 12.39 -17.95 6.67
N GLU A 155 13.21 -16.91 6.82
CA GLU A 155 14.22 -16.80 7.88
C GLU A 155 13.58 -16.77 9.28
N ALA A 156 12.49 -16.03 9.46
CA ALA A 156 11.74 -16.00 10.72
C ALA A 156 11.19 -17.39 11.08
N ARG A 157 10.59 -18.10 10.11
CA ARG A 157 10.10 -19.47 10.30
C ARG A 157 11.22 -20.45 10.62
N LEU A 158 12.39 -20.31 9.99
CA LEU A 158 13.57 -21.12 10.27
C LEU A 158 14.14 -20.83 11.67
N ALA A 159 14.18 -19.57 12.10
CA ALA A 159 14.64 -19.18 13.44
C ALA A 159 13.72 -19.75 14.52
N ASP A 160 12.41 -19.69 14.31
CA ASP A 160 11.43 -20.28 15.23
C ASP A 160 11.50 -21.82 15.26
N LEU A 161 11.77 -22.46 14.12
CA LEU A 161 11.98 -23.91 14.06
C LEU A 161 13.27 -24.30 14.81
N LYS A 162 14.38 -23.58 14.62
CA LYS A 162 15.65 -23.80 15.35
C LYS A 162 15.48 -23.66 16.85
N ARG A 163 14.79 -22.60 17.30
CA ARG A 163 14.44 -22.37 18.71
C ARG A 163 13.62 -23.53 19.30
N ARG A 164 12.70 -24.11 18.52
CA ARG A 164 11.88 -25.27 18.93
C ARG A 164 12.65 -26.60 18.90
N MET A 165 13.66 -26.74 18.06
CA MET A 165 14.49 -27.95 17.95
C MET A 165 15.73 -27.96 18.87
N GLY A 166 15.91 -26.93 19.70
CA GLY A 166 16.96 -26.91 20.73
C GLY A 166 18.38 -26.81 20.18
N LYS A 167 18.59 -26.12 19.05
CA LYS A 167 19.90 -25.71 18.53
C LYS A 167 19.91 -24.23 18.21
#